data_AF-A0A928Q7I6-F1
#
_entry.id   AF-A0A928Q7I6-F1
#
_cell.length_a   1.000
_cell.length_b   1.000
_cell.length_c   1.000
_cell.angle_alpha   90.00
_cell.angle_beta   90.00
_cell.angle_gamma   90.00
#
_symmetry.space_group_name_H-M   'P 1'
#
loop_
_entity.id
_entity.type
_entity.pdbx_description
1 polymer ?
#
loop_
_entity_poly.entity_id
_entity_poly.type
_entity_poly.pdbx_seq_one_letter_code
_entity_poly.pdbx_strand_id
1 'polypeptide(L)'
;MKKKEGIPVPQNNKIKRFPAALSGLLFLSAAVLKVLIPYESALQSVFVYSNIVFFGIIFSWGIYVQRSILSAKIRRLMLSVVFFMLMYILVGSAKHGVFLDGDFAGRFLWYLYYVPQIFATFLAFIIAFRVGKKEEYRLPKVFNYLFAVGVIIVISYLTNDIHQLAFSFNIDFVAWDQQYSWGPLFYISTVWIYFFLIAGVIMLSIKCRAVNKKKAWLPIFWLALGSLYIISDYILGLWSIAPFNLPETHCFIVIAMLESSIRIGIMPSNSAYGQIVSKSSAAFQIADSDNNVIYRSDNAVSLSGGQMEEAKEGNVMIDKNTLLLSDRIKGGYVFWTEDMTAVNEMNEKLSQIGESLSEEGDLIRAENELREQRAKIAEQTRLYDSISLLVKPQLEKISRLIASDGDFRKNMAHICILNCYVKRRSNLALLKDRRPAFSSEELYLSLKESSEYIKLYGGVSDIYADESEVMPSDILLLCFDLWQSVLEDILPELYAVTAEISSFPKDAFSFRITADTEKELPSLSRYYSEAERLGGKLSLIREDETVFITLSFGKGGGNI
;
A
#
# COMPACT_ATOMS: atom_id res chain seq x y z
N MET A 1 -27.43 -25.23 -3.65
CA MET A 1 -27.78 -24.08 -2.79
C MET A 1 -27.98 -24.55 -1.36
N LYS A 2 -26.91 -24.62 -0.55
CA LYS A 2 -27.01 -24.89 0.90
C LYS A 2 -27.20 -23.54 1.59
N LYS A 3 -28.32 -23.39 2.29
CA LYS A 3 -28.63 -22.29 3.21
C LYS A 3 -27.50 -22.23 4.25
N LYS A 4 -26.63 -21.23 4.19
CA LYS A 4 -25.75 -20.89 5.31
C LYS A 4 -26.65 -20.39 6.43
N GLU A 5 -26.76 -21.19 7.49
CA GLU A 5 -27.38 -20.78 8.74
C GLU A 5 -26.57 -19.60 9.29
N GLY A 6 -27.13 -18.39 9.14
CA GLY A 6 -26.62 -17.21 9.79
C GLY A 6 -26.85 -17.35 11.29
N ILE A 7 -25.76 -17.51 12.05
CA ILE A 7 -25.77 -17.36 13.50
C ILE A 7 -26.38 -15.99 13.80
N PRO A 8 -27.40 -15.89 14.67
CA PRO A 8 -27.99 -14.60 15.02
C PRO A 8 -26.95 -13.80 15.82
N VAL A 9 -26.31 -12.84 15.16
CA VAL A 9 -25.44 -11.86 15.82
C VAL A 9 -26.33 -11.03 16.76
N PRO A 10 -25.97 -10.85 18.04
CA PRO A 10 -26.81 -10.18 19.01
C PRO A 10 -27.07 -8.73 18.58
N GLN A 11 -28.30 -8.48 18.11
CA GLN A 11 -28.81 -7.13 17.98
C GLN A 11 -28.88 -6.49 19.37
N ASN A 12 -28.38 -5.25 19.46
CA ASN A 12 -28.58 -4.30 20.55
C ASN A 12 -27.76 -4.49 21.83
N ASN A 13 -26.48 -4.10 21.78
CA ASN A 13 -26.00 -3.21 22.85
C ASN A 13 -26.46 -1.77 22.56
N LYS A 14 -27.79 -1.58 22.54
CA LYS A 14 -28.38 -0.27 22.81
C LYS A 14 -27.87 0.09 24.19
N ILE A 15 -27.23 1.24 24.36
CA ILE A 15 -27.14 1.84 25.70
C ILE A 15 -28.58 1.83 26.23
N LYS A 16 -28.83 0.96 27.22
CA LYS A 16 -30.18 0.75 27.73
C LYS A 16 -30.68 2.12 28.14
N ARG A 17 -31.77 2.57 27.50
CA ARG A 17 -32.40 3.86 27.84
C ARG A 17 -32.65 3.86 29.34
N PHE A 18 -32.44 4.99 30.00
CA PHE A 18 -32.76 5.12 31.40
C PHE A 18 -34.19 4.62 31.65
N PRO A 19 -34.42 3.70 32.61
CA PRO A 19 -35.73 3.08 32.80
C PRO A 19 -36.68 4.03 33.54
N ALA A 20 -36.99 5.19 32.95
CA ALA A 20 -37.77 6.25 33.59
C ALA A 20 -39.16 5.80 34.09
N ALA A 21 -39.77 4.80 33.43
CA ALA A 21 -41.02 4.21 33.90
C ALA A 21 -40.84 3.44 35.21
N LEU A 22 -39.78 2.63 35.31
CA LEU A 22 -39.43 1.92 36.55
C LEU A 22 -39.02 2.91 37.65
N SER A 23 -38.22 3.92 37.32
CA SER A 23 -37.85 4.98 38.28
C SER A 23 -39.06 5.78 38.75
N GLY A 24 -40.03 6.06 37.87
CA GLY A 24 -41.30 6.68 38.24
C GLY A 24 -42.18 5.80 39.11
N LEU A 25 -42.21 4.49 38.87
CA LEU A 25 -42.90 3.53 39.73
C LEU A 25 -42.26 3.45 41.11
N LEU A 26 -40.92 3.40 41.18
CA LEU A 26 -40.17 3.44 42.44
C LEU A 26 -40.39 4.76 43.21
N PHE A 27 -40.47 5.87 42.49
CA PHE A 27 -40.80 7.19 43.04
C PHE A 27 -42.20 7.16 43.70
N LEU A 28 -43.20 6.66 42.99
CA LEU A 28 -44.57 6.55 43.51
C LEU A 28 -44.69 5.54 44.66
N SER A 29 -43.98 4.41 44.60
CA SER A 29 -44.02 3.40 45.66
C SER A 29 -43.44 3.93 46.98
N ALA A 30 -42.39 4.75 46.92
CA ALA A 30 -41.82 5.38 48.11
C ALA A 30 -42.84 6.31 48.80
N ALA A 31 -43.59 7.10 48.03
CA ALA A 31 -44.68 7.93 48.56
C ALA A 31 -45.84 7.12 49.14
N VAL A 32 -46.26 6.07 48.44
CA VAL A 32 -47.35 5.20 48.90
C VAL A 32 -46.99 4.51 50.23
N LEU A 33 -45.75 4.03 50.36
CA LEU A 33 -45.25 3.47 51.63
C LEU A 33 -45.23 4.50 52.76
N LYS A 34 -44.88 5.75 52.45
CA LYS A 34 -44.86 6.85 53.42
C LYS A 34 -46.26 7.23 53.93
N VAL A 35 -47.29 7.11 53.09
CA VAL A 35 -48.69 7.39 53.46
C VAL A 35 -49.35 6.20 54.17
N LEU A 36 -49.01 4.96 53.81
CA LEU A 36 -49.66 3.74 54.33
C LEU A 36 -49.17 3.28 55.70
N ILE A 37 -47.95 3.65 56.13
CA ILE A 37 -47.36 3.17 57.39
C ILE A 37 -47.62 4.20 58.50
N PRO A 38 -48.53 3.96 59.47
CA PRO A 38 -48.87 4.92 60.52
C PRO A 38 -47.83 4.94 61.66
N TYR A 39 -47.72 6.10 62.33
CA TYR A 39 -46.93 6.40 63.55
C TYR A 39 -46.94 5.26 64.58
N GLU A 40 -45.81 4.76 65.14
CA GLU A 40 -45.08 5.38 66.26
C GLU A 40 -43.58 4.95 66.40
N SER A 41 -43.02 4.19 65.46
CA SER A 41 -41.57 3.84 65.48
C SER A 41 -40.99 3.55 64.09
N ALA A 42 -41.85 3.33 63.10
CA ALA A 42 -41.47 3.03 61.71
C ALA A 42 -41.24 4.29 60.83
N LEU A 43 -41.46 5.50 61.34
CA LEU A 43 -41.43 6.71 60.50
C LEU A 43 -40.00 7.12 60.11
N GLN A 44 -39.03 6.96 61.03
CA GLN A 44 -37.60 7.14 60.71
C GLN A 44 -37.13 6.10 59.69
N SER A 45 -37.54 4.83 59.82
CA SER A 45 -37.14 3.78 58.88
C SER A 45 -37.77 3.96 57.50
N VAL A 46 -39.02 4.43 57.42
CA VAL A 46 -39.68 4.77 56.15
C VAL A 46 -39.09 6.03 55.50
N PHE A 47 -38.74 7.05 56.29
CA PHE A 47 -38.04 8.24 55.81
C PHE A 47 -36.65 7.90 55.24
N VAL A 48 -35.88 7.07 55.95
CA VAL A 48 -34.57 6.58 55.48
C VAL A 48 -34.73 5.75 54.21
N TYR A 49 -35.71 4.86 54.15
CA TYR A 49 -36.00 4.05 52.95
C TYR A 49 -36.31 4.93 51.74
N SER A 50 -37.20 5.91 51.89
CA SER A 50 -37.56 6.88 50.86
C SER A 50 -36.32 7.61 50.31
N ASN A 51 -35.46 8.12 51.20
CA ASN A 51 -34.22 8.79 50.82
C ASN A 51 -33.22 7.86 50.12
N ILE A 52 -33.11 6.59 50.52
CA ILE A 52 -32.27 5.58 49.84
C ILE A 52 -32.77 5.34 48.41
N VAL A 53 -34.09 5.20 48.22
CA VAL A 53 -34.69 5.03 46.90
C VAL A 53 -34.39 6.25 46.02
N PHE A 54 -34.59 7.47 46.53
CA PHE A 54 -34.30 8.69 45.77
C PHE A 54 -32.82 8.86 45.45
N PHE A 55 -31.94 8.59 46.41
CA PHE A 55 -30.51 8.57 46.19
C PHE A 55 -30.13 7.59 45.07
N GLY A 56 -30.69 6.37 45.11
CA GLY A 56 -30.48 5.35 44.09
C GLY A 56 -30.97 5.77 42.70
N ILE A 57 -32.12 6.43 42.61
CA ILE A 57 -32.65 6.98 41.35
C ILE A 57 -31.73 8.07 40.79
N ILE A 58 -31.36 9.05 41.61
CA ILE A 58 -30.49 10.17 41.20
C ILE A 58 -29.11 9.64 40.77
N PHE A 59 -28.54 8.70 41.54
CA PHE A 59 -27.24 8.10 41.26
C PHE A 59 -27.26 7.29 39.96
N SER A 60 -28.28 6.44 39.78
CA SER A 60 -28.46 5.66 38.55
C SER A 60 -28.66 6.56 37.33
N TRP A 61 -29.40 7.66 37.48
CA TRP A 61 -29.56 8.66 36.42
C TRP A 61 -28.22 9.36 36.12
N GLY A 62 -27.39 9.64 37.12
CA GLY A 62 -26.04 10.16 36.94
C GLY A 62 -25.12 9.23 36.14
N ILE A 63 -25.14 7.92 36.43
CA ILE A 63 -24.41 6.92 35.63
C ILE A 63 -24.92 6.90 34.18
N TYR A 64 -26.23 6.97 33.98
CA TYR A 64 -26.81 7.05 32.64
C TYR A 64 -26.34 8.30 31.90
N VAL A 65 -26.38 9.47 32.53
CA VAL A 65 -25.89 10.73 31.95
C VAL A 65 -24.41 10.62 31.57
N GLN A 66 -23.59 10.02 32.43
CA GLN A 66 -22.16 9.84 32.18
C GLN A 66 -21.89 9.00 30.91
N ARG A 67 -22.71 7.97 30.67
CA ARG A 67 -22.56 7.06 29.53
C ARG A 67 -23.23 7.55 28.24
N SER A 68 -24.33 8.31 28.36
CA SER A 68 -25.21 8.61 27.23
C SER A 68 -25.00 9.99 26.61
N ILE A 69 -24.54 10.99 27.37
CA ILE A 69 -24.37 12.36 26.88
C ILE A 69 -23.05 12.52 26.14
N LEU A 70 -23.14 12.91 24.86
CA LEU A 70 -21.99 13.02 23.97
C LEU A 70 -21.08 14.21 24.30
N SER A 71 -21.67 15.40 24.49
CA SER A 71 -20.88 16.60 24.79
C SER A 71 -20.29 16.52 26.20
N ALA A 72 -18.96 16.63 26.29
CA ALA A 72 -18.24 16.59 27.55
C ALA A 72 -18.61 17.77 28.46
N LYS A 73 -18.88 18.95 27.89
CA LYS A 73 -19.28 20.14 28.67
C LYS A 73 -20.67 20.00 29.27
N ILE A 74 -21.65 19.55 28.49
CA ILE A 74 -23.02 19.32 28.98
C ILE A 74 -23.02 18.19 30.02
N ARG A 75 -22.29 17.10 29.74
CA ARG A 75 -22.14 15.98 30.67
C ARG A 75 -21.59 16.41 32.02
N ARG A 76 -20.51 17.21 32.05
CA ARG A 76 -19.95 17.74 33.30
C ARG A 76 -20.96 18.57 34.09
N LEU A 77 -21.69 19.47 33.41
CA LEU A 77 -22.72 20.28 34.08
C LEU A 77 -23.86 19.43 34.63
N MET A 78 -24.33 18.42 33.88
CA MET A 78 -25.37 17.51 34.36
C MET A 78 -24.89 16.70 35.57
N LEU A 79 -23.64 16.24 35.57
CA LEU A 79 -23.05 15.59 36.74
C LEU A 79 -22.91 16.52 37.94
N SER A 80 -22.62 17.81 37.72
CA SER A 80 -22.65 18.81 38.81
C SER A 80 -24.06 18.99 39.37
N VAL A 81 -25.10 18.99 38.52
CA VAL A 81 -26.51 18.99 38.99
C VAL A 81 -26.82 17.73 39.79
N VAL A 82 -26.39 16.55 39.33
CA VAL A 82 -26.52 15.29 40.08
C VAL A 82 -25.86 15.39 41.45
N PHE A 83 -24.63 15.90 41.51
CA PHE A 83 -23.92 16.10 42.77
C PHE A 83 -24.71 17.00 43.74
N PHE A 84 -25.21 18.15 43.28
CA PHE A 84 -26.01 19.03 44.14
C PHE A 84 -27.36 18.39 44.53
N MET A 85 -28.02 17.62 43.67
CA MET A 85 -29.23 16.88 44.04
C MET A 85 -28.96 15.80 45.09
N LEU A 86 -27.86 15.04 44.97
CA LEU A 86 -27.45 14.06 45.98
C LEU A 86 -27.12 14.75 47.31
N MET A 87 -26.41 15.88 47.26
CA MET A 87 -26.15 16.72 48.42
C MET A 87 -27.45 17.22 49.06
N TYR A 88 -28.46 17.56 48.25
CA TYR A 88 -29.76 18.03 48.75
C TYR A 88 -30.49 16.97 49.56
N ILE A 89 -30.56 15.75 49.02
CA ILE A 89 -31.17 14.61 49.71
C ILE A 89 -30.37 14.25 50.97
N LEU A 90 -29.03 14.26 50.90
CA LEU A 90 -28.16 13.95 52.05
C LEU A 90 -28.32 14.97 53.18
N VAL A 91 -28.27 16.27 52.87
CA VAL A 91 -28.42 17.34 53.87
C VAL A 91 -29.83 17.37 54.44
N GLY A 92 -30.86 17.16 53.60
CA GLY A 92 -32.24 17.00 54.06
C GLY A 92 -32.41 15.80 54.99
N SER A 93 -31.79 14.66 54.66
CA SER A 93 -31.81 13.46 55.50
C SER A 93 -31.13 13.68 56.85
N ALA A 94 -29.95 14.33 56.85
CA ALA A 94 -29.21 14.64 58.06
C ALA A 94 -29.97 15.63 58.96
N LYS A 95 -30.52 16.70 58.37
CA LYS A 95 -31.31 17.71 59.08
C LYS A 95 -32.53 17.11 59.78
N HIS A 96 -33.29 16.26 59.09
CA HIS A 96 -34.58 15.77 59.59
C HIS A 96 -34.52 14.41 60.27
N GLY A 97 -33.41 13.66 60.15
CA GLY A 97 -33.32 12.27 60.61
C GLY A 97 -32.25 11.99 61.66
N VAL A 98 -31.27 12.87 61.88
CA VAL A 98 -30.07 12.56 62.70
C VAL A 98 -29.85 13.54 63.85
N PHE A 99 -30.05 14.84 63.65
CA PHE A 99 -29.78 15.85 64.68
C PHE A 99 -31.06 16.26 65.41
N LEU A 100 -30.98 16.40 66.73
CA LEU A 100 -32.07 16.89 67.58
C LEU A 100 -32.15 18.43 67.51
N ASP A 101 -33.37 18.95 67.62
CA ASP A 101 -33.64 20.40 67.61
C ASP A 101 -32.83 21.11 68.70
N GLY A 102 -32.11 22.17 68.33
CA GLY A 102 -31.30 22.98 69.26
C GLY A 102 -29.77 22.92 69.06
N ASP A 103 -29.23 21.94 68.33
CA ASP A 103 -27.78 21.82 68.10
C ASP A 103 -27.25 22.81 67.02
N PHE A 104 -26.04 23.32 67.21
CA PHE A 104 -25.32 24.16 66.24
C PHE A 104 -25.17 23.45 64.89
N ALA A 105 -24.91 22.13 64.91
CA ALA A 105 -24.82 21.32 63.70
C ALA A 105 -26.15 21.29 62.92
N GLY A 106 -27.29 21.20 63.61
CA GLY A 106 -28.61 21.25 62.99
C GLY A 106 -28.88 22.58 62.30
N ARG A 107 -28.51 23.70 62.94
CA ARG A 107 -28.66 25.05 62.36
C ARG A 107 -27.76 25.24 61.15
N PHE A 108 -26.52 24.75 61.20
CA PHE A 108 -25.61 24.77 60.06
C PHE A 108 -26.14 23.94 58.87
N LEU A 109 -26.68 22.74 59.14
CA LEU A 109 -27.31 21.91 58.10
C LEU A 109 -28.54 22.59 57.48
N TRP A 110 -29.28 23.38 58.26
CA TRP A 110 -30.37 24.19 57.73
C TRP A 110 -29.89 25.26 56.75
N TYR A 111 -28.78 25.94 57.02
CA TYR A 111 -28.20 26.89 56.06
C TYR A 111 -27.66 26.16 54.82
N LEU A 112 -26.99 25.03 55.02
CA LEU A 112 -26.44 24.21 53.95
C LEU A 112 -27.53 23.66 53.00
N TYR A 113 -28.76 23.48 53.49
CA TYR A 113 -29.93 23.04 52.72
C TYR A 113 -30.28 23.96 51.53
N TYR A 114 -29.85 25.23 51.54
CA TYR A 114 -30.09 26.18 50.43
C TYR A 114 -29.04 26.10 49.32
N VAL A 115 -27.81 25.67 49.63
CA VAL A 115 -26.71 25.53 48.66
C VAL A 115 -27.07 24.66 47.46
N PRO A 116 -27.59 23.42 47.63
CA PRO A 116 -27.90 22.59 46.48
C PRO A 116 -29.06 23.16 45.65
N GLN A 117 -30.01 23.86 46.26
CA GLN A 117 -31.15 24.45 45.56
C GLN A 117 -30.71 25.60 44.63
N ILE A 118 -29.86 26.49 45.13
CA ILE A 118 -29.32 27.64 44.39
C ILE A 118 -28.49 27.17 43.19
N PHE A 119 -27.57 26.22 43.40
CA PHE A 119 -26.68 25.78 42.33
C PHE A 119 -27.32 24.77 41.38
N ALA A 120 -28.15 23.83 41.84
CA ALA A 120 -28.79 22.86 40.95
C ALA A 120 -29.70 23.54 39.92
N THR A 121 -30.51 24.50 40.35
CA THR A 121 -31.41 25.25 39.45
C THR A 121 -30.63 26.15 38.48
N PHE A 122 -29.62 26.86 38.95
CA PHE A 122 -28.75 27.68 38.10
C PHE A 122 -27.99 26.84 37.06
N LEU A 123 -27.43 25.70 37.45
CA LEU A 123 -26.74 24.79 36.54
C LEU A 123 -27.70 24.13 35.55
N ALA A 124 -28.92 23.76 35.97
CA ALA A 124 -29.97 23.28 35.08
C ALA A 124 -30.35 24.33 34.02
N PHE A 125 -30.41 25.61 34.39
CA PHE A 125 -30.58 26.72 33.45
C PHE A 125 -29.39 26.87 32.50
N ILE A 126 -28.15 26.76 32.98
CA ILE A 126 -26.96 26.79 32.10
C ILE A 126 -26.99 25.65 31.10
N ILE A 127 -27.41 24.45 31.51
CA ILE A 127 -27.62 23.31 30.62
C ILE A 127 -28.65 23.71 29.55
N ALA A 128 -29.83 24.17 29.95
CA ALA A 128 -30.88 24.63 29.03
C ALA A 128 -30.38 25.69 28.03
N PHE A 129 -29.53 26.64 28.48
CA PHE A 129 -28.94 27.67 27.63
C PHE A 129 -27.93 27.11 26.62
N ARG A 130 -27.07 26.17 27.04
CA ARG A 130 -26.03 25.56 26.20
C ARG A 130 -26.56 24.54 25.20
N VAL A 131 -27.66 23.87 25.52
CA VAL A 131 -28.29 22.88 24.63
C VAL A 131 -28.53 23.47 23.24
N GLY A 132 -28.15 22.76 22.18
CA GLY A 132 -28.26 23.22 20.80
C GLY A 132 -27.15 24.16 20.32
N LYS A 133 -26.16 24.50 21.15
CA LYS A 133 -24.96 25.25 20.75
C LYS A 133 -23.79 24.29 20.45
N LYS A 134 -22.86 24.73 19.59
CA LYS A 134 -21.61 23.99 19.30
C LYS A 134 -20.80 23.77 20.58
N GLU A 135 -20.06 22.67 20.66
CA GLU A 135 -19.28 22.31 21.86
C GLU A 135 -18.21 23.36 22.22
N GLU A 136 -17.63 24.03 21.23
CA GLU A 136 -16.65 25.10 21.39
C GLU A 136 -17.22 26.39 21.98
N TYR A 137 -18.56 26.54 22.00
CA TYR A 137 -19.22 27.74 22.47
C TYR A 137 -18.81 28.11 23.90
N ARG A 138 -18.32 29.34 24.05
CA ARG A 138 -17.96 29.95 25.33
C ARG A 138 -19.19 30.70 25.88
N LEU A 139 -19.48 30.50 27.16
CA LEU A 139 -20.55 31.25 27.81
C LEU A 139 -20.16 32.73 27.89
N PRO A 140 -21.14 33.66 27.73
CA PRO A 140 -20.92 35.06 28.02
C PRO A 140 -20.41 35.28 29.45
N LYS A 141 -19.57 36.30 29.66
CA LYS A 141 -19.02 36.64 30.99
C LYS A 141 -20.09 36.89 32.05
N VAL A 142 -21.30 37.29 31.64
CA VAL A 142 -22.47 37.47 32.52
C VAL A 142 -22.75 36.23 33.38
N PHE A 143 -22.55 35.03 32.84
CA PHE A 143 -22.77 33.78 33.61
C PHE A 143 -21.75 33.60 34.75
N ASN A 144 -20.54 34.14 34.62
CA ASN A 144 -19.56 34.13 35.70
C ASN A 144 -19.97 35.07 36.83
N TYR A 145 -20.51 36.25 36.48
CA TYR A 145 -21.05 37.18 37.48
C TYR A 145 -22.28 36.60 38.18
N LEU A 146 -23.19 35.94 37.44
CA LEU A 146 -24.34 35.25 38.05
C LEU A 146 -23.88 34.10 38.98
N PHE A 147 -22.86 33.33 38.59
CA PHE A 147 -22.29 32.33 39.49
C PHE A 147 -21.73 32.95 40.77
N ALA A 148 -21.00 34.07 40.65
CA ALA A 148 -20.49 34.81 41.81
C ALA A 148 -21.61 35.33 42.72
N VAL A 149 -22.72 35.83 42.16
CA VAL A 149 -23.91 36.21 42.93
C VAL A 149 -24.49 35.01 43.68
N GLY A 150 -24.59 33.83 43.05
CA GLY A 150 -25.02 32.61 43.72
C GLY A 150 -24.10 32.21 44.89
N VAL A 151 -22.78 32.34 44.73
CA VAL A 151 -21.80 32.13 45.81
C VAL A 151 -22.00 33.13 46.95
N ILE A 152 -22.24 34.41 46.66
CA ILE A 152 -22.50 35.43 47.67
C ILE A 152 -23.78 35.08 48.46
N ILE A 153 -24.87 34.70 47.79
CA ILE A 153 -26.10 34.27 48.46
C ILE A 153 -25.81 33.10 49.41
N VAL A 154 -25.06 32.10 48.95
CA VAL A 154 -24.68 30.94 49.78
C VAL A 154 -23.84 31.35 50.99
N ILE A 155 -22.82 32.20 50.81
CA ILE A 155 -22.00 32.68 51.93
C ILE A 155 -22.88 33.40 52.95
N SER A 156 -23.79 34.28 52.49
CA SER A 156 -24.72 34.99 53.37
C SER A 156 -25.69 34.05 54.11
N TYR A 157 -26.02 32.88 53.56
CA TYR A 157 -26.75 31.85 54.31
C TYR A 157 -25.89 31.23 55.40
N LEU A 158 -24.64 30.87 55.08
CA LEU A 158 -23.72 30.24 56.03
C LEU A 158 -23.29 31.19 57.16
N THR A 159 -23.28 32.50 56.91
CA THR A 159 -22.97 33.55 57.89
C THR A 159 -24.20 34.15 58.55
N ASN A 160 -25.38 33.53 58.41
CA ASN A 160 -26.63 34.11 58.87
C ASN A 160 -26.63 34.45 60.37
N ASP A 161 -25.91 33.70 61.21
CA ASP A 161 -25.77 34.00 62.65
C ASP A 161 -25.20 35.41 62.93
N ILE A 162 -24.45 36.01 61.99
CA ILE A 162 -23.84 37.34 62.16
C ILE A 162 -24.82 38.47 61.86
N HIS A 163 -25.62 38.32 60.79
CA HIS A 163 -26.39 39.43 60.22
C HIS A 163 -27.90 39.17 60.16
N GLN A 164 -28.34 37.93 60.38
CA GLN A 164 -29.75 37.51 60.46
C GLN A 164 -30.62 37.95 59.27
N LEU A 165 -30.05 37.94 58.05
CA LEU A 165 -30.74 38.44 56.84
C LEU A 165 -31.57 37.37 56.14
N ALA A 166 -31.25 36.08 56.30
CA ALA A 166 -32.09 34.97 55.83
C ALA A 166 -33.12 34.59 56.87
N PHE A 167 -32.68 34.44 58.13
CA PHE A 167 -33.55 34.12 59.25
C PHE A 167 -33.19 35.01 60.43
N SER A 168 -34.18 35.71 60.96
CA SER A 168 -34.07 36.45 62.21
C SER A 168 -34.61 35.63 63.37
N PHE A 169 -33.82 35.57 64.44
CA PHE A 169 -34.15 34.82 65.65
C PHE A 169 -34.66 35.78 66.72
N ASN A 170 -35.66 35.35 67.49
CA ASN A 170 -36.14 36.13 68.64
C ASN A 170 -35.08 36.17 69.75
N ILE A 171 -35.08 37.25 70.55
CA ILE A 171 -33.99 37.62 71.48
C ILE A 171 -33.71 36.58 72.59
N ASP A 172 -34.65 35.66 72.88
CA ASP A 172 -34.55 34.65 73.94
C ASP A 172 -34.72 33.19 73.46
N PHE A 173 -34.45 32.90 72.18
CA PHE A 173 -34.85 31.62 71.61
C PHE A 173 -34.02 30.42 72.16
N VAL A 174 -34.71 29.35 72.59
CA VAL A 174 -34.14 28.01 72.88
C VAL A 174 -34.38 27.01 71.74
N ALA A 175 -35.49 27.15 70.99
CA ALA A 175 -35.84 26.36 69.80
C ALA A 175 -35.87 27.22 68.50
N TRP A 176 -34.77 27.24 67.74
CA TRP A 176 -34.56 28.16 66.58
C TRP A 176 -35.39 27.76 65.36
N ASP A 177 -35.82 26.51 65.32
CA ASP A 177 -36.60 25.87 64.28
C ASP A 177 -38.08 26.29 64.31
N GLN A 178 -38.57 26.77 65.45
CA GLN A 178 -39.98 27.17 65.65
C GLN A 178 -40.18 28.68 65.84
N GLN A 179 -39.14 29.40 66.26
CA GLN A 179 -39.22 30.82 66.63
C GLN A 179 -38.32 31.69 65.73
N TYR A 180 -38.65 31.77 64.45
CA TYR A 180 -37.92 32.59 63.48
C TYR A 180 -38.85 33.33 62.50
N SER A 181 -38.34 34.41 61.92
CA SER A 181 -38.99 35.14 60.82
C SER A 181 -38.14 35.10 59.55
N TRP A 182 -38.80 35.13 58.40
CA TRP A 182 -38.13 35.13 57.09
C TRP A 182 -37.59 36.52 56.78
N GLY A 183 -36.27 36.62 56.63
CA GLY A 183 -35.60 37.87 56.27
C GLY A 183 -35.55 38.12 54.76
N PRO A 184 -35.05 39.29 54.32
CA PRO A 184 -34.96 39.66 52.91
C PRO A 184 -34.18 38.67 52.04
N LEU A 185 -33.10 38.06 52.57
CA LEU A 185 -32.25 37.14 51.83
C LEU A 185 -33.01 35.86 51.43
N PHE A 186 -33.95 35.40 52.27
CA PHE A 186 -34.80 34.25 51.96
C PHE A 186 -35.67 34.51 50.73
N TYR A 187 -36.27 35.69 50.62
CA TYR A 187 -37.07 36.06 49.45
C TYR A 187 -36.20 36.21 48.20
N ILE A 188 -35.01 36.80 48.33
CA ILE A 188 -34.05 36.92 47.21
C ILE A 188 -33.64 35.55 46.66
N SER A 189 -33.27 34.60 47.52
CA SER A 189 -32.93 33.24 47.08
C SER A 189 -34.13 32.48 46.51
N THR A 190 -35.33 32.71 47.05
CA THR A 190 -36.56 32.12 46.52
C THR A 190 -36.82 32.61 45.09
N VAL A 191 -36.73 33.92 44.86
CA VAL A 191 -36.82 34.51 43.52
C VAL A 191 -35.73 33.93 42.60
N TRP A 192 -34.49 33.81 43.08
CA TRP A 192 -33.38 33.22 42.32
C TRP A 192 -33.71 31.81 41.83
N ILE A 193 -34.13 30.92 42.74
CA ILE A 193 -34.42 29.51 42.46
C ILE A 193 -35.54 29.40 41.42
N TYR A 194 -36.68 30.07 41.66
CA TYR A 194 -37.83 29.99 40.75
C TYR A 194 -37.58 30.69 39.42
N PHE A 195 -36.85 31.80 39.39
CA PHE A 195 -36.46 32.48 38.15
C PHE A 195 -35.65 31.55 37.25
N PHE A 196 -34.59 30.91 37.75
CA PHE A 196 -33.77 30.02 36.94
C PHE A 196 -34.49 28.74 36.55
N LEU A 197 -35.35 28.21 37.42
CA LEU A 197 -36.19 27.06 37.10
C LEU A 197 -37.16 27.37 35.95
N ILE A 198 -37.93 28.45 36.05
CA ILE A 198 -38.90 28.89 35.03
C ILE A 198 -38.18 29.24 33.73
N ALA A 199 -37.11 30.03 33.79
CA ALA A 199 -36.33 30.40 32.61
C ALA A 199 -35.71 29.18 31.92
N GLY A 200 -35.25 28.19 32.69
CA GLY A 200 -34.74 26.92 32.18
C GLY A 200 -35.80 26.12 31.43
N VAL A 201 -37.00 26.00 32.02
CA VAL A 201 -38.15 25.32 31.40
C VAL A 201 -38.59 26.01 30.11
N ILE A 202 -38.75 27.34 30.14
CA ILE A 202 -39.15 28.12 28.95
C ILE A 202 -38.13 27.91 27.82
N MET A 203 -36.84 28.04 28.11
CA MET A 203 -35.79 27.82 27.11
C MET A 203 -35.80 26.40 26.56
N LEU A 204 -35.93 25.38 27.41
CA LEU A 204 -36.00 23.99 26.95
C LEU A 204 -37.24 23.76 26.09
N SER A 205 -38.40 24.26 26.48
CA SER A 205 -39.64 24.13 25.69
C SER A 205 -39.55 24.81 24.33
N ILE A 206 -39.00 26.03 24.25
CA ILE A 206 -38.78 26.73 22.97
C ILE A 206 -37.89 25.89 22.06
N LYS A 207 -36.76 25.41 22.59
CA LYS A 207 -35.82 24.62 21.78
C LYS A 207 -36.38 23.24 21.44
N CYS A 208 -37.08 22.58 22.36
CA CYS A 208 -37.76 21.30 22.11
C CYS A 208 -38.82 21.44 21.02
N ARG A 209 -39.50 22.59 20.92
CA ARG A 209 -40.47 22.87 19.84
C ARG A 209 -39.83 22.90 18.47
N ALA A 210 -38.57 23.34 18.37
CA ALA A 210 -37.82 23.32 17.11
C ALA A 210 -37.52 21.89 16.63
N VAL A 211 -37.32 20.94 17.55
CA VAL A 211 -37.04 19.53 17.23
C VAL A 211 -38.32 18.71 17.09
N ASN A 212 -39.23 18.80 18.06
CA ASN A 212 -40.47 18.04 18.10
C ASN A 212 -41.61 18.82 18.77
N LYS A 213 -42.41 19.50 17.93
CA LYS A 213 -43.54 20.34 18.37
C LYS A 213 -44.54 19.61 19.28
N LYS A 214 -44.81 18.31 19.04
CA LYS A 214 -45.84 17.55 19.77
C LYS A 214 -45.46 17.24 21.21
N LYS A 215 -44.17 17.26 21.56
CA LYS A 215 -43.66 16.90 22.90
C LYS A 215 -43.00 18.07 23.64
N ALA A 216 -42.99 19.26 23.05
CA ALA A 216 -42.35 20.45 23.62
C ALA A 216 -43.01 20.97 24.92
N TRP A 217 -44.22 20.51 25.23
CA TRP A 217 -44.95 20.82 26.45
C TRP A 217 -44.49 20.00 27.67
N LEU A 218 -43.72 18.92 27.48
CA LEU A 218 -43.28 18.04 28.58
C LEU A 218 -42.48 18.75 29.68
N PRO A 219 -41.50 19.64 29.40
CA PRO A 219 -40.83 20.42 30.45
C PRO A 219 -41.78 21.29 31.27
N ILE A 220 -42.77 21.93 30.62
CA ILE A 220 -43.78 22.77 31.27
C ILE A 220 -44.70 21.90 32.14
N PHE A 221 -45.09 20.72 31.66
CA PHE A 221 -45.92 19.79 32.42
C PHE A 221 -45.27 19.38 33.74
N TRP A 222 -43.98 19.04 33.74
CA TRP A 222 -43.29 18.66 34.99
C TRP A 222 -43.18 19.82 35.98
N LEU A 223 -42.96 21.05 35.47
CA LEU A 223 -42.97 22.25 36.32
C LEU A 223 -44.37 22.50 36.90
N ALA A 224 -45.42 22.41 36.09
CA ALA A 224 -46.79 22.62 36.52
C ALA A 224 -47.22 21.57 37.55
N LEU A 225 -46.93 20.29 37.29
CA LEU A 225 -47.22 19.19 38.21
C LEU A 225 -46.51 19.37 39.56
N GLY A 226 -45.22 19.72 39.53
CA GLY A 226 -44.44 20.01 40.73
C GLY A 226 -44.94 21.21 41.51
N SER A 227 -45.33 22.28 40.81
CA SER A 227 -45.86 23.50 41.44
C SER A 227 -47.23 23.24 42.08
N LEU A 228 -48.10 22.49 41.40
CA LEU A 228 -49.40 22.07 41.93
C LEU A 228 -49.24 21.24 43.21
N TYR A 229 -48.26 20.34 43.25
CA TYR A 229 -47.96 19.57 44.45
C TYR A 229 -47.52 20.48 45.61
N ILE A 230 -46.56 21.38 45.38
CA ILE A 230 -46.05 22.29 46.42
C ILE A 230 -47.19 23.18 46.96
N ILE A 231 -48.06 23.70 46.09
CA ILE A 231 -49.23 24.49 46.49
C ILE A 231 -50.21 23.65 47.33
N SER A 232 -50.49 22.41 46.90
CA SER A 232 -51.43 21.52 47.60
C SER A 232 -50.98 21.18 49.02
N ASP A 233 -49.66 21.03 49.21
CA ASP A 233 -49.05 20.63 50.48
C ASP A 233 -48.83 21.83 51.41
N TYR A 234 -48.11 22.87 50.94
CA TYR A 234 -47.66 23.97 51.81
C TYR A 234 -48.64 25.15 51.92
N ILE A 235 -49.54 25.34 50.95
CA ILE A 235 -50.49 26.48 50.96
C ILE A 235 -51.89 26.02 51.36
N LEU A 236 -52.38 24.93 50.75
CA LEU A 236 -53.74 24.45 50.96
C LEU A 236 -53.84 23.41 52.09
N GLY A 237 -52.71 22.84 52.55
CA GLY A 237 -52.69 21.87 53.64
C GLY A 237 -53.53 20.62 53.38
N LEU A 238 -53.64 20.19 52.12
CA LEU A 238 -54.56 19.12 51.70
C LEU A 238 -54.11 17.72 52.16
N TRP A 239 -52.87 17.57 52.61
CA TRP A 239 -52.27 16.29 52.95
C TRP A 239 -51.99 16.19 54.45
N SER A 240 -52.61 15.21 55.13
CA SER A 240 -52.32 14.93 56.54
C SER A 240 -50.91 14.33 56.75
N ILE A 241 -50.41 13.59 55.76
CA ILE A 241 -49.03 13.09 55.70
C ILE A 241 -48.50 13.41 54.30
N ALA A 242 -47.52 14.31 54.21
CA ALA A 242 -46.94 14.73 52.94
C ALA A 242 -46.26 13.53 52.23
N PRO A 243 -46.77 13.07 51.07
CA PRO A 243 -46.25 11.89 50.39
C PRO A 243 -44.82 12.09 49.88
N PHE A 244 -44.45 13.32 49.51
CA PHE A 244 -43.11 13.70 49.06
C PHE A 244 -42.59 14.90 49.84
N ASN A 245 -41.32 14.85 50.24
CA ASN A 245 -40.64 16.00 50.82
C ASN A 245 -40.24 17.00 49.73
N LEU A 246 -40.04 18.27 50.11
CA LEU A 246 -39.64 19.33 49.18
C LEU A 246 -38.37 18.97 48.36
N PRO A 247 -37.31 18.35 48.92
CA PRO A 247 -36.14 17.94 48.14
C PRO A 247 -36.44 16.91 47.06
N GLU A 248 -37.30 15.95 47.38
CA GLU A 248 -37.66 14.83 46.50
C GLU A 248 -38.42 15.36 45.28
N THR A 249 -39.41 16.23 45.52
CA THR A 249 -40.19 16.89 44.47
C THR A 249 -39.30 17.77 43.59
N HIS A 250 -38.45 18.61 44.16
CA HIS A 250 -37.54 19.46 43.37
C HIS A 250 -36.56 18.65 42.51
N CYS A 251 -35.92 17.63 43.07
CA CYS A 251 -35.00 16.78 42.31
C CYS A 251 -35.74 16.03 41.19
N PHE A 252 -36.96 15.54 41.46
CA PHE A 252 -37.78 14.87 40.47
C PHE A 252 -38.15 15.79 39.30
N ILE A 253 -38.59 17.02 39.55
CA ILE A 253 -38.91 17.99 38.48
C ILE A 253 -37.68 18.23 37.60
N VAL A 254 -36.51 18.45 38.20
CA VAL A 254 -35.26 18.71 37.46
C VAL A 254 -34.86 17.48 36.62
N ILE A 255 -34.88 16.28 37.20
CA ILE A 255 -34.59 15.03 36.46
C ILE A 255 -35.60 14.83 35.34
N ALA A 256 -36.90 14.91 35.62
CA ALA A 256 -37.96 14.69 34.64
C ALA A 256 -37.89 15.70 33.49
N MET A 257 -37.58 16.96 33.78
CA MET A 257 -37.37 18.02 32.80
C MET A 257 -36.16 17.73 31.88
N LEU A 258 -35.01 17.40 32.45
CA LEU A 258 -33.78 17.13 31.68
C LEU A 258 -33.90 15.80 30.91
N GLU A 259 -34.44 14.75 31.52
CA GLU A 259 -34.68 13.46 30.89
C GLU A 259 -35.69 13.55 29.75
N SER A 260 -36.76 14.34 29.91
CA SER A 260 -37.70 14.62 28.81
C SER A 260 -37.00 15.30 27.64
N SER A 261 -36.09 16.23 27.93
CA SER A 261 -35.30 16.92 26.91
C SER A 261 -34.37 15.96 26.16
N ILE A 262 -33.72 15.02 26.87
CA ILE A 262 -32.91 13.96 26.26
C ILE A 262 -33.76 13.07 25.34
N ARG A 263 -34.95 12.65 25.79
CA ARG A 263 -35.86 11.79 25.01
C ARG A 263 -36.46 12.46 23.78
N ILE A 264 -36.66 13.78 23.85
CA ILE A 264 -37.10 14.58 22.69
C ILE A 264 -35.99 14.68 21.64
N GLY A 265 -34.74 14.43 22.00
CA GLY A 265 -33.59 14.43 21.09
C GLY A 265 -32.88 15.77 21.00
N ILE A 266 -33.17 16.71 21.91
CA ILE A 266 -32.52 18.02 21.91
C ILE A 266 -31.10 18.00 22.48
N MET A 267 -30.87 17.08 23.42
CA MET A 267 -29.55 16.70 23.88
C MET A 267 -29.15 15.45 23.10
N PRO A 268 -28.11 15.53 22.26
CA PRO A 268 -27.68 14.39 21.47
C PRO A 268 -27.20 13.29 22.43
N SER A 269 -27.96 12.20 22.47
CA SER A 269 -27.66 11.00 23.24
C SER A 269 -27.11 9.92 22.32
N ASN A 270 -26.17 9.14 22.84
CA ASN A 270 -25.56 8.01 22.13
C ASN A 270 -26.56 6.83 21.94
N SER A 271 -27.62 7.04 21.15
CA SER A 271 -28.68 6.05 20.95
C SER A 271 -28.79 5.52 19.52
N ALA A 272 -28.12 6.15 18.55
CA ALA A 272 -28.25 5.83 17.13
C ALA A 272 -26.94 5.40 16.44
N TYR A 273 -25.78 5.38 17.11
CA TYR A 273 -24.52 5.00 16.44
C TYR A 273 -24.57 3.60 15.86
N GLY A 274 -25.22 2.64 16.54
CA GLY A 274 -25.39 1.29 15.97
C GLY A 274 -26.12 1.30 14.62
N GLN A 275 -27.12 2.17 14.44
CA GLN A 275 -27.86 2.29 13.18
C GLN A 275 -27.06 3.04 12.11
N ILE A 276 -26.28 4.05 12.50
CA ILE A 276 -25.40 4.77 11.58
C ILE A 276 -24.28 3.85 11.09
N VAL A 277 -23.65 3.11 12.00
CA VAL A 277 -22.59 2.15 11.67
C VAL A 277 -23.14 1.03 10.81
N SER A 278 -24.31 0.47 11.15
CA SER A 278 -24.94 -0.58 10.33
C SER A 278 -25.20 -0.13 8.90
N LYS A 279 -25.55 1.15 8.69
CA LYS A 279 -25.80 1.75 7.37
C LYS A 279 -24.58 2.41 6.71
N SER A 280 -23.39 2.26 7.29
CA SER A 280 -22.18 2.80 6.69
C SER A 280 -21.84 2.07 5.39
N SER A 281 -21.31 2.80 4.41
CA SER A 281 -20.77 2.23 3.17
C SER A 281 -19.42 1.56 3.38
N ALA A 282 -18.68 1.96 4.42
CA ALA A 282 -17.43 1.32 4.79
C ALA A 282 -17.70 -0.03 5.46
N ALA A 283 -17.04 -1.08 4.97
CA ALA A 283 -17.10 -2.43 5.53
C ALA A 283 -16.18 -2.52 6.76
N PHE A 284 -16.74 -2.24 7.95
CA PHE A 284 -15.97 -2.28 9.20
C PHE A 284 -16.80 -2.78 10.39
N GLN A 285 -16.09 -3.24 11.42
CA GLN A 285 -16.63 -3.62 12.71
C GLN A 285 -15.75 -3.10 13.84
N ILE A 286 -16.36 -2.81 14.98
CA ILE A 286 -15.71 -2.36 16.20
C ILE A 286 -15.90 -3.43 17.25
N ALA A 287 -14.80 -3.91 17.82
CA ALA A 287 -14.80 -4.89 18.89
C ALA A 287 -14.19 -4.31 20.17
N ASP A 288 -14.56 -4.87 21.32
CA ASP A 288 -13.88 -4.60 22.58
C ASP A 288 -12.47 -5.23 22.63
N SER A 289 -11.78 -5.10 23.76
CA SER A 289 -10.45 -5.70 23.95
C SER A 289 -10.46 -7.24 23.92
N ASP A 290 -11.61 -7.87 24.15
CA ASP A 290 -11.80 -9.32 24.17
C ASP A 290 -12.35 -9.84 22.82
N ASN A 291 -12.31 -9.02 21.76
CA ASN A 291 -12.81 -9.29 20.41
C ASN A 291 -14.33 -9.54 20.31
N ASN A 292 -15.12 -9.09 21.27
CA ASN A 292 -16.57 -9.10 21.13
C ASN A 292 -17.00 -7.91 20.26
N VAL A 293 -17.67 -8.20 19.14
CA VAL A 293 -18.14 -7.16 18.22
C VAL A 293 -19.28 -6.36 18.84
N ILE A 294 -19.06 -5.05 19.03
CA ILE A 294 -20.04 -4.10 19.57
C ILE A 294 -20.83 -3.44 18.44
N TYR A 295 -20.14 -2.98 17.39
CA TYR A 295 -20.75 -2.34 16.23
C TYR A 295 -20.24 -2.98 14.95
N ARG A 296 -21.10 -3.07 13.94
CA ARG A 296 -20.79 -3.70 12.66
C ARG A 296 -21.61 -3.08 11.54
N SER A 297 -20.99 -2.80 10.41
CA SER A 297 -21.69 -2.39 9.19
C SER A 297 -22.38 -3.59 8.53
N ASP A 298 -23.52 -3.36 7.88
CA ASP A 298 -24.31 -4.43 7.23
C ASP A 298 -23.50 -5.14 6.11
N ASN A 299 -22.52 -4.44 5.52
CA ASN A 299 -21.63 -4.96 4.47
C ASN A 299 -20.28 -5.50 4.98
N ALA A 300 -19.99 -5.44 6.28
CA ALA A 300 -18.76 -6.01 6.83
C ALA A 300 -18.77 -7.54 6.77
N VAL A 301 -17.61 -8.13 6.46
CA VAL A 301 -17.41 -9.60 6.50
C VAL A 301 -17.50 -10.09 7.94
N SER A 302 -18.03 -11.31 8.16
CA SER A 302 -18.03 -11.91 9.49
C SER A 302 -16.63 -12.42 9.83
N LEU A 303 -15.95 -11.74 10.74
CA LEU A 303 -14.62 -12.15 11.21
C LEU A 303 -14.72 -13.18 12.34
N SER A 304 -13.83 -14.18 12.32
CA SER A 304 -13.63 -15.09 13.45
C SER A 304 -12.73 -14.48 14.52
N GLY A 305 -12.78 -15.00 15.75
CA GLY A 305 -11.90 -14.54 16.84
C GLY A 305 -10.41 -14.69 16.53
N GLY A 306 -10.02 -15.76 15.83
CA GLY A 306 -8.64 -15.99 15.40
C GLY A 306 -8.16 -14.95 14.39
N GLN A 307 -8.98 -14.64 13.37
CA GLN A 307 -8.66 -13.60 12.39
C GLN A 307 -8.53 -12.21 13.03
N MET A 308 -9.33 -11.93 14.06
CA MET A 308 -9.23 -10.66 14.79
C MET A 308 -7.95 -10.56 15.63
N GLU A 309 -7.46 -11.66 16.20
CA GLU A 309 -6.15 -11.66 16.89
C GLU A 309 -5.00 -11.50 15.91
N GLU A 310 -4.99 -12.24 14.82
CA GLU A 310 -3.95 -12.13 13.80
C GLU A 310 -3.91 -10.72 13.20
N ALA A 311 -5.08 -10.13 12.96
CA ALA A 311 -5.19 -8.76 12.45
C ALA A 311 -4.64 -7.68 13.40
N LYS A 312 -4.51 -7.96 14.72
CA LYS A 312 -3.89 -7.03 15.67
C LYS A 312 -2.37 -7.00 15.53
N GLU A 313 -1.76 -8.09 15.05
CA GLU A 313 -0.31 -8.18 14.85
C GLU A 313 0.10 -7.65 13.47
N GLY A 314 -0.77 -7.76 12.46
CA GLY A 314 -0.53 -7.23 11.11
C GLY A 314 -1.72 -7.37 10.18
N ASN A 315 -1.55 -6.99 8.92
CA ASN A 315 -2.63 -7.12 7.94
C ASN A 315 -2.82 -8.58 7.52
N VAL A 316 -4.07 -9.04 7.42
CA VAL A 316 -4.40 -10.45 7.15
C VAL A 316 -5.23 -10.57 5.88
N MET A 317 -4.86 -11.45 4.97
CA MET A 317 -5.71 -11.76 3.80
C MET A 317 -6.83 -12.71 4.22
N ILE A 318 -8.09 -12.26 4.16
CA ILE A 318 -9.25 -13.12 4.45
C ILE A 318 -9.47 -14.10 3.29
N ASP A 319 -9.31 -13.60 2.07
CA ASP A 319 -9.37 -14.34 0.82
C ASP A 319 -8.33 -13.77 -0.16
N LYS A 320 -8.35 -14.17 -1.43
CA LYS A 320 -7.39 -13.68 -2.43
C LYS A 320 -7.45 -12.16 -2.59
N ASN A 321 -8.64 -11.55 -2.48
CA ASN A 321 -8.91 -10.16 -2.82
C ASN A 321 -9.30 -9.28 -1.63
N THR A 322 -9.51 -9.82 -0.44
CA THR A 322 -9.99 -9.05 0.71
C THR A 322 -8.91 -8.97 1.77
N LEU A 323 -8.36 -7.77 1.95
CA LEU A 323 -7.38 -7.47 2.99
C LEU A 323 -8.09 -7.00 4.26
N LEU A 324 -7.81 -7.64 5.39
CA LEU A 324 -8.25 -7.23 6.71
C LEU A 324 -7.18 -6.37 7.37
N LEU A 325 -7.60 -5.20 7.81
CA LEU A 325 -6.79 -4.27 8.58
C LEU A 325 -7.39 -4.06 9.96
N SER A 326 -6.55 -3.67 10.90
CA SER A 326 -6.98 -3.28 12.23
C SER A 326 -6.26 -2.04 12.75
N ASP A 327 -6.92 -1.32 13.67
CA ASP A 327 -6.30 -0.24 14.44
C ASP A 327 -6.88 -0.17 15.85
N ARG A 328 -6.09 0.35 16.79
CA ARG A 328 -6.44 0.39 18.21
C ARG A 328 -7.21 1.66 18.55
N ILE A 329 -8.35 1.48 19.22
CA ILE A 329 -9.17 2.58 19.72
C ILE A 329 -9.28 2.56 21.26
N LYS A 330 -9.78 3.65 21.84
CA LYS A 330 -10.05 3.70 23.29
C LYS A 330 -11.18 2.72 23.64
N GLY A 331 -10.81 1.58 24.22
CA GLY A 331 -11.74 0.53 24.66
C GLY A 331 -11.81 -0.70 23.74
N GLY A 332 -10.93 -0.83 22.74
CA GLY A 332 -10.94 -2.00 21.85
C GLY A 332 -10.19 -1.76 20.53
N TYR A 333 -10.71 -2.36 19.47
CA TYR A 333 -10.13 -2.32 18.12
C TYR A 333 -11.21 -2.03 17.07
N VAL A 334 -10.80 -1.39 15.98
CA VAL A 334 -11.58 -1.30 14.75
C VAL A 334 -10.96 -2.22 13.71
N PHE A 335 -11.79 -2.97 13.00
CA PHE A 335 -11.40 -3.86 11.91
C PHE A 335 -12.14 -3.45 10.65
N TRP A 336 -11.45 -3.29 9.53
CA TRP A 336 -12.08 -2.99 8.25
C TRP A 336 -11.45 -3.80 7.12
N THR A 337 -12.21 -3.98 6.05
CA THR A 337 -11.77 -4.76 4.89
C THR A 337 -11.58 -3.86 3.68
N GLU A 338 -10.49 -4.06 2.96
CA GLU A 338 -10.20 -3.40 1.68
C GLU A 338 -10.27 -4.41 0.52
N ASP A 339 -10.84 -3.97 -0.59
CA ASP A 339 -10.95 -4.76 -1.82
C ASP A 339 -9.70 -4.55 -2.70
N MET A 340 -8.93 -5.62 -2.83
CA MET A 340 -7.70 -5.74 -3.60
C MET A 340 -7.93 -6.36 -4.99
N THR A 341 -9.18 -6.57 -5.42
CA THR A 341 -9.50 -7.20 -6.71
C THR A 341 -8.79 -6.50 -7.87
N ALA A 342 -8.90 -5.17 -7.96
CA ALA A 342 -8.27 -4.40 -9.03
C ALA A 342 -6.73 -4.50 -9.02
N VAL A 343 -6.13 -4.55 -7.84
CA VAL A 343 -4.67 -4.69 -7.68
C VAL A 343 -4.21 -6.07 -8.12
N ASN A 344 -4.91 -7.11 -7.68
CA ASN A 344 -4.59 -8.49 -8.03
C ASN A 344 -4.79 -8.77 -9.53
N GLU A 345 -5.86 -8.27 -10.14
CA GLU A 345 -6.07 -8.37 -11.59
C GLU A 345 -4.94 -7.69 -12.38
N MET A 346 -4.46 -6.53 -11.90
CA MET A 346 -3.34 -5.84 -12.53
C MET A 346 -2.04 -6.65 -12.39
N ASN A 347 -1.79 -7.22 -11.21
CA ASN A 347 -0.63 -8.09 -10.98
C ASN A 347 -0.66 -9.34 -11.86
N GLU A 348 -1.83 -9.97 -12.05
CA GLU A 348 -1.98 -11.11 -12.96
C GLU A 348 -1.68 -10.72 -14.41
N LYS A 349 -2.21 -9.58 -14.87
CA LYS A 349 -1.91 -9.07 -16.23
C LYS A 349 -0.42 -8.78 -16.42
N LEU A 350 0.24 -8.19 -15.42
CA LEU A 350 1.67 -7.94 -15.48
C LEU A 350 2.48 -9.24 -15.55
N SER A 351 2.08 -10.27 -14.78
CA SER A 351 2.70 -11.58 -14.85
C SER A 351 2.56 -12.21 -16.24
N GLN A 352 1.36 -12.16 -16.83
CA GLN A 352 1.11 -12.68 -18.18
C GLN A 352 1.94 -11.97 -19.25
N ILE A 353 2.03 -10.63 -19.17
CA ILE A 353 2.85 -9.83 -20.09
C ILE A 353 4.34 -10.18 -19.91
N GLY A 354 4.80 -10.34 -18.67
CA GLY A 354 6.19 -10.73 -18.38
C GLY A 354 6.55 -12.09 -18.96
N GLU A 355 5.66 -13.08 -18.86
CA GLU A 355 5.83 -14.41 -19.45
C GLU A 355 5.88 -14.33 -20.98
N SER A 356 4.93 -13.64 -21.62
CA SER A 356 4.91 -13.47 -23.07
C SER A 356 6.17 -12.75 -23.61
N LEU A 357 6.67 -11.74 -22.90
CA LEU A 357 7.91 -11.04 -23.27
C LEU A 357 9.14 -11.95 -23.13
N SER A 358 9.16 -12.83 -22.12
CA SER A 358 10.24 -13.80 -21.96
C SER A 358 10.26 -14.80 -23.13
N GLU A 359 9.10 -15.34 -23.50
CA GLU A 359 8.97 -16.24 -24.64
C GLU A 359 9.42 -15.58 -25.96
N GLU A 360 8.99 -14.34 -26.22
CA GLU A 360 9.43 -13.59 -27.40
C GLU A 360 10.94 -13.32 -27.38
N GLY A 361 11.50 -13.01 -26.21
CA GLY A 361 12.94 -12.85 -26.03
C GLY A 361 13.74 -14.11 -26.36
N ASP A 362 13.24 -15.29 -25.98
CA ASP A 362 13.86 -16.57 -26.28
C ASP A 362 13.77 -16.91 -27.79
N LEU A 363 12.62 -16.61 -28.42
CA LEU A 363 12.44 -16.78 -29.87
C LEU A 363 13.40 -15.91 -30.67
N ILE A 364 13.54 -14.62 -30.31
CA ILE A 364 14.47 -13.69 -30.97
C ILE A 364 15.91 -14.18 -30.83
N ARG A 365 16.28 -14.71 -29.67
CA ARG A 365 17.62 -15.27 -29.45
C ARG A 365 17.87 -16.47 -30.37
N ALA A 366 16.93 -17.40 -30.44
CA ALA A 366 17.02 -18.56 -31.32
C ALA A 366 17.05 -18.16 -32.80
N GLU A 367 16.26 -17.16 -33.21
CA GLU A 367 16.27 -16.65 -34.58
C GLU A 367 17.62 -16.03 -34.94
N ASN A 368 18.21 -15.23 -34.04
CA ASN A 368 19.53 -14.64 -34.25
C ASN A 368 20.63 -15.71 -34.38
N GLU A 369 20.63 -16.73 -33.53
CA GLU A 369 21.57 -17.85 -33.61
C GLU A 369 21.45 -18.60 -34.96
N LEU A 370 20.22 -18.89 -35.39
CA LEU A 370 19.98 -19.51 -36.70
C LEU A 370 20.44 -18.62 -37.86
N ARG A 371 20.23 -17.31 -37.76
CA ARG A 371 20.66 -16.34 -38.78
C ARG A 371 22.18 -16.28 -38.89
N GLU A 372 22.90 -16.30 -37.78
CA GLU A 372 24.36 -16.36 -37.76
C GLU A 372 24.89 -17.66 -38.39
N GLN A 373 24.28 -18.80 -38.04
CA GLN A 373 24.63 -20.09 -38.65
C GLN A 373 24.39 -20.10 -40.16
N ARG A 374 23.23 -19.60 -40.62
CA ARG A 374 22.91 -19.49 -42.04
C ARG A 374 23.90 -18.60 -42.78
N ALA A 375 24.31 -17.47 -42.20
CA ALA A 375 25.31 -16.58 -42.78
C ALA A 375 26.67 -17.29 -42.91
N LYS A 376 27.11 -18.02 -41.89
CA LYS A 376 28.36 -18.81 -41.92
C LYS A 376 28.34 -19.88 -43.01
N ILE A 377 27.23 -20.63 -43.12
CA ILE A 377 27.08 -21.68 -44.14
C ILE A 377 27.07 -21.06 -45.55
N ALA A 378 26.31 -19.98 -45.75
CA ALA A 378 26.24 -19.31 -47.06
C ALA A 378 27.62 -18.83 -47.53
N GLU A 379 28.43 -18.29 -46.62
CA GLU A 379 29.79 -17.85 -46.94
C GLU A 379 30.73 -19.04 -47.24
N GLN A 380 30.64 -20.13 -46.46
CA GLN A 380 31.39 -21.34 -46.77
C GLN A 380 31.03 -21.90 -48.15
N THR A 381 29.74 -22.00 -48.47
CA THR A 381 29.28 -22.46 -49.80
C THR A 381 29.80 -21.57 -50.91
N ARG A 382 29.74 -20.24 -50.75
CA ARG A 382 30.29 -19.27 -51.72
C ARG A 382 31.77 -19.52 -52.00
N LEU A 383 32.57 -19.76 -50.96
CA LEU A 383 34.01 -20.02 -51.09
C LEU A 383 34.28 -21.36 -51.77
N TYR A 384 33.57 -22.42 -51.38
CA TYR A 384 33.71 -23.75 -52.00
C TYR A 384 33.34 -23.73 -53.49
N ASP A 385 32.23 -23.08 -53.85
CA ASP A 385 31.79 -22.97 -55.25
C ASP A 385 32.83 -22.20 -56.09
N SER A 386 33.40 -21.12 -55.54
CA SER A 386 34.45 -20.35 -56.21
C SER A 386 35.72 -21.18 -56.46
N ILE A 387 36.17 -21.95 -55.47
CA ILE A 387 37.35 -22.82 -55.61
C ILE A 387 37.08 -23.94 -56.61
N SER A 388 35.90 -24.57 -56.55
CA SER A 388 35.51 -25.64 -57.48
C SER A 388 35.58 -25.18 -58.93
N LEU A 389 35.10 -23.97 -59.22
CA LEU A 389 35.20 -23.37 -60.56
C LEU A 389 36.65 -23.16 -61.02
N LEU A 390 37.56 -22.76 -60.11
CA LEU A 390 38.97 -22.49 -60.44
C LEU A 390 39.74 -23.76 -60.84
N VAL A 391 39.49 -24.89 -60.16
CA VAL A 391 40.24 -26.14 -60.38
C VAL A 391 39.54 -27.13 -61.32
N LYS A 392 38.34 -26.78 -61.80
CA LYS A 392 37.53 -27.60 -62.72
C LYS A 392 38.31 -28.11 -63.94
N PRO A 393 39.14 -27.31 -64.65
CA PRO A 393 39.87 -27.80 -65.81
C PRO A 393 40.80 -28.97 -65.48
N GLN A 394 41.50 -28.92 -64.34
CA GLN A 394 42.40 -29.98 -63.90
C GLN A 394 41.63 -31.22 -63.43
N LEU A 395 40.48 -31.05 -62.75
CA LEU A 395 39.61 -32.17 -62.40
C LEU A 395 39.08 -32.91 -63.64
N GLU A 396 38.70 -32.18 -64.69
CA GLU A 396 38.28 -32.76 -65.97
C GLU A 396 39.43 -33.45 -66.73
N LYS A 397 40.68 -33.00 -66.54
CA LYS A 397 41.87 -33.68 -67.08
C LYS A 397 42.16 -34.96 -66.29
N ILE A 398 42.07 -34.92 -64.96
CA ILE A 398 42.20 -36.10 -64.10
C ILE A 398 41.17 -37.17 -64.48
N SER A 399 39.90 -36.80 -64.64
CA SER A 399 38.85 -37.75 -65.03
C SER A 399 39.11 -38.41 -66.39
N ARG A 400 39.60 -37.63 -67.38
CA ARG A 400 40.02 -38.15 -68.69
C ARG A 400 41.21 -39.09 -68.61
N LEU A 401 42.21 -38.79 -67.78
CA LEU A 401 43.40 -39.64 -67.60
C LEU A 401 43.08 -40.94 -66.86
N ILE A 402 42.14 -40.91 -65.90
CA ILE A 402 41.65 -42.12 -65.21
C ILE A 402 40.91 -43.05 -66.19
N ALA A 403 40.17 -42.48 -67.14
CA ALA A 403 39.40 -43.25 -68.13
C ALA A 403 40.24 -43.70 -69.35
N SER A 404 41.54 -43.39 -69.40
CA SER A 404 42.42 -43.71 -70.53
C SER A 404 43.11 -45.07 -70.35
N ASP A 405 43.10 -45.90 -71.40
CA ASP A 405 43.81 -47.19 -71.47
C ASP A 405 45.33 -47.06 -71.75
N GLY A 406 45.91 -45.87 -71.50
CA GLY A 406 47.34 -45.60 -71.68
C GLY A 406 48.25 -46.27 -70.63
N ASP A 407 49.53 -45.91 -70.62
CA ASP A 407 50.47 -46.38 -69.60
C ASP A 407 50.01 -45.93 -68.20
N PHE A 408 49.53 -46.90 -67.41
CA PHE A 408 49.01 -46.66 -66.06
C PHE A 408 50.02 -45.92 -65.17
N ARG A 409 51.32 -46.23 -65.25
CA ARG A 409 52.33 -45.59 -64.39
C ARG A 409 52.51 -44.12 -64.80
N LYS A 410 52.63 -43.86 -66.10
CA LYS A 410 52.78 -42.51 -66.65
C LYS A 410 51.51 -41.66 -66.41
N ASN A 411 50.33 -42.23 -66.58
CA ASN A 411 49.05 -41.58 -66.29
C ASN A 411 48.89 -41.29 -64.79
N MET A 412 49.26 -42.23 -63.91
CA MET A 412 49.21 -42.02 -62.47
C MET A 412 50.13 -40.89 -62.01
N ALA A 413 51.37 -40.85 -62.51
CA ALA A 413 52.29 -39.76 -62.21
C ALA A 413 51.76 -38.40 -62.70
N HIS A 414 51.14 -38.35 -63.88
CA HIS A 414 50.47 -37.13 -64.37
C HIS A 414 49.28 -36.72 -63.48
N ILE A 415 48.44 -37.68 -63.06
CA ILE A 415 47.33 -37.43 -62.13
C ILE A 415 47.86 -36.88 -60.80
N CYS A 416 48.99 -37.37 -60.28
CA CYS A 416 49.59 -36.85 -59.06
C CYS A 416 50.01 -35.38 -59.20
N ILE A 417 50.59 -34.98 -60.34
CA ILE A 417 50.94 -33.58 -60.63
C ILE A 417 49.67 -32.70 -60.65
N LEU A 418 48.64 -33.12 -61.37
CA LEU A 418 47.37 -32.37 -61.45
C LEU A 418 46.68 -32.29 -60.07
N ASN A 419 46.69 -33.38 -59.30
CA ASN A 419 46.09 -33.42 -57.96
C ASN A 419 46.87 -32.54 -56.98
N CYS A 420 48.20 -32.48 -57.09
CA CYS A 420 49.02 -31.55 -56.33
C CYS A 420 48.61 -30.11 -56.61
N TYR A 421 48.42 -29.75 -57.89
CA TYR A 421 47.91 -28.42 -58.24
C TYR A 421 46.52 -28.16 -57.67
N VAL A 422 45.56 -29.08 -57.84
CA VAL A 422 44.20 -28.94 -57.27
C VAL A 422 44.27 -28.68 -55.77
N LYS A 423 45.05 -29.48 -55.03
CA LYS A 423 45.25 -29.36 -53.59
C LYS A 423 45.89 -28.02 -53.21
N ARG A 424 47.04 -27.69 -53.81
CA ARG A 424 47.83 -26.51 -53.45
C ARG A 424 47.16 -25.22 -53.89
N ARG A 425 46.57 -25.19 -55.08
CA ARG A 425 45.82 -24.05 -55.59
C ARG A 425 44.56 -23.75 -54.77
N SER A 426 43.86 -24.79 -54.31
CA SER A 426 42.71 -24.64 -53.41
C SER A 426 43.13 -24.07 -52.05
N ASN A 427 44.24 -24.55 -51.49
CA ASN A 427 44.80 -24.02 -50.25
C ASN A 427 45.20 -22.54 -50.39
N LEU A 428 45.93 -22.19 -51.46
CA LEU A 428 46.36 -20.81 -51.70
C LEU A 428 45.15 -19.88 -51.96
N ALA A 429 44.08 -20.36 -52.60
CA ALA A 429 42.84 -19.60 -52.76
C ALA A 429 42.14 -19.32 -51.43
N LEU A 430 42.10 -20.32 -50.51
CA LEU A 430 41.58 -20.14 -49.15
C LEU A 430 42.44 -19.16 -48.33
N LEU A 431 43.77 -19.20 -48.52
CA LEU A 431 44.68 -18.27 -47.88
C LEU A 431 44.49 -16.84 -48.38
N LYS A 432 44.27 -16.65 -49.70
CA LYS A 432 43.94 -15.35 -50.29
C LYS A 432 42.68 -14.74 -49.69
N ASP A 433 41.63 -15.53 -49.50
CA ASP A 433 40.36 -15.04 -48.93
C ASP A 433 40.54 -14.57 -47.48
N ARG A 434 41.43 -15.23 -46.72
CA ARG A 434 41.75 -14.84 -45.33
C ARG A 434 42.76 -13.71 -45.23
N ARG A 435 43.67 -13.57 -46.20
CA ARG A 435 44.82 -12.65 -46.17
C ARG A 435 45.12 -12.09 -47.56
N PRO A 436 45.17 -10.74 -47.72
CA PRO A 436 45.50 -10.12 -49.01
C PRO A 436 46.97 -10.31 -49.43
N ALA A 437 47.84 -10.71 -48.49
CA ALA A 437 49.24 -11.05 -48.74
C ALA A 437 49.69 -12.20 -47.83
N PHE A 438 50.54 -13.08 -48.34
CA PHE A 438 51.17 -14.15 -47.57
C PHE A 438 52.61 -14.40 -48.04
N SER A 439 53.35 -15.22 -47.29
CA SER A 439 54.78 -15.46 -47.53
C SER A 439 55.02 -16.23 -48.83
N SER A 440 56.08 -15.85 -49.56
CA SER A 440 56.60 -16.57 -50.74
C SER A 440 57.03 -18.01 -50.43
N GLU A 441 57.21 -18.36 -49.15
CA GLU A 441 57.44 -19.73 -48.69
C GLU A 441 56.26 -20.66 -49.04
N GLU A 442 55.02 -20.17 -49.03
CA GLU A 442 53.84 -20.97 -49.42
C GLU A 442 53.88 -21.35 -50.91
N LEU A 443 54.40 -20.45 -51.76
CA LEU A 443 54.66 -20.73 -53.17
C LEU A 443 55.80 -21.74 -53.31
N TYR A 444 56.92 -21.54 -52.60
CA TYR A 444 58.05 -22.47 -52.59
C TYR A 444 57.62 -23.89 -52.20
N LEU A 445 56.86 -24.05 -51.11
CA LEU A 445 56.35 -25.34 -50.65
C LEU A 445 55.41 -25.99 -51.67
N SER A 446 54.58 -25.18 -52.36
CA SER A 446 53.67 -25.67 -53.40
C SER A 446 54.42 -26.16 -54.64
N LEU A 447 55.47 -25.44 -55.06
CA LEU A 447 56.34 -25.84 -56.16
C LEU A 447 57.20 -27.05 -55.79
N LYS A 448 57.68 -27.12 -54.55
CA LYS A 448 58.47 -28.25 -54.05
C LYS A 448 57.66 -29.54 -54.07
N GLU A 449 56.42 -29.54 -53.58
CA GLU A 449 55.55 -30.71 -53.68
C GLU A 449 55.23 -31.06 -55.14
N SER A 450 55.02 -30.06 -56.01
CA SER A 450 54.87 -30.30 -57.45
C SER A 450 56.12 -31.00 -58.04
N SER A 451 57.33 -30.57 -57.67
CA SER A 451 58.60 -31.14 -58.15
C SER A 451 58.81 -32.61 -57.76
N GLU A 452 58.29 -33.04 -56.60
CA GLU A 452 58.36 -34.44 -56.18
C GLU A 452 57.55 -35.35 -57.12
N TYR A 453 56.40 -34.87 -57.60
CA TYR A 453 55.58 -35.60 -58.57
C TYR A 453 56.15 -35.54 -59.99
N ILE A 454 56.89 -34.50 -60.35
CA ILE A 454 57.64 -34.44 -61.62
C ILE A 454 58.73 -35.52 -61.66
N LYS A 455 59.46 -35.72 -60.54
CA LYS A 455 60.46 -36.79 -60.41
C LYS A 455 59.82 -38.18 -60.57
N LEU A 456 58.61 -38.38 -60.08
CA LEU A 456 57.83 -39.61 -60.26
C LEU A 456 57.38 -39.84 -61.72
N TYR A 457 57.18 -38.77 -62.50
CA TYR A 457 56.87 -38.85 -63.93
C TYR A 457 58.09 -39.21 -64.78
N GLY A 458 59.30 -39.03 -64.25
CA GLY A 458 60.57 -39.34 -64.92
C GLY A 458 61.38 -38.12 -65.37
N GLY A 459 60.94 -36.90 -65.04
CA GLY A 459 61.68 -35.66 -65.32
C GLY A 459 62.58 -35.25 -64.15
N VAL A 460 63.63 -34.48 -64.45
CA VAL A 460 64.47 -33.86 -63.41
C VAL A 460 63.86 -32.52 -62.99
N SER A 461 63.71 -32.27 -61.69
CA SER A 461 63.20 -30.98 -61.21
C SER A 461 63.83 -30.56 -59.90
N ASP A 462 64.10 -29.27 -59.78
CA ASP A 462 64.62 -28.65 -58.56
C ASP A 462 64.08 -27.23 -58.39
N ILE A 463 63.85 -26.83 -57.14
CA ILE A 463 63.22 -25.54 -56.80
C ILE A 463 64.15 -24.78 -55.86
N TYR A 464 64.55 -23.60 -56.28
CA TYR A 464 65.40 -22.68 -55.53
C TYR A 464 64.58 -21.51 -55.02
N ALA A 465 64.81 -21.10 -53.78
CA ALA A 465 64.19 -19.92 -53.19
C ALA A 465 65.19 -19.17 -52.30
N ASP A 466 65.20 -17.85 -52.44
CA ASP A 466 65.91 -16.93 -51.54
C ASP A 466 65.13 -16.73 -50.23
N GLU A 467 65.43 -15.66 -49.48
CA GLU A 467 64.72 -15.31 -48.26
C GLU A 467 63.21 -15.12 -48.50
N SER A 468 62.44 -15.64 -47.54
CA SER A 468 60.98 -15.60 -47.55
C SER A 468 60.48 -14.18 -47.31
N GLU A 469 59.68 -13.65 -48.25
CA GLU A 469 59.09 -12.31 -48.18
C GLU A 469 57.56 -12.37 -48.30
N VAL A 470 56.88 -11.40 -47.69
CA VAL A 470 55.42 -11.28 -47.76
C VAL A 470 55.03 -10.56 -49.05
N MET A 471 54.25 -11.25 -49.89
CA MET A 471 53.86 -10.78 -51.21
C MET A 471 52.33 -10.77 -51.36
N PRO A 472 51.76 -9.87 -52.18
CA PRO A 472 50.35 -9.91 -52.53
C PRO A 472 49.93 -11.31 -53.02
N SER A 473 48.82 -11.81 -52.47
CA SER A 473 48.34 -13.17 -52.73
C SER A 473 48.12 -13.44 -54.23
N ASP A 474 47.69 -12.42 -54.98
CA ASP A 474 47.49 -12.50 -56.44
C ASP A 474 48.77 -12.76 -57.23
N ILE A 475 49.91 -12.21 -56.78
CA ILE A 475 51.22 -12.42 -57.42
C ILE A 475 51.66 -13.87 -57.23
N LEU A 476 51.55 -14.40 -56.02
CA LEU A 476 51.94 -15.78 -55.70
C LEU A 476 51.04 -16.80 -56.42
N LEU A 477 49.74 -16.54 -56.49
CA LEU A 477 48.80 -17.35 -57.25
C LEU A 477 49.13 -17.33 -58.75
N LEU A 478 49.44 -16.16 -59.32
CA LEU A 478 49.83 -16.03 -60.72
C LEU A 478 51.10 -16.84 -61.03
N CYS A 479 52.09 -16.83 -60.14
CA CYS A 479 53.31 -17.62 -60.29
C CYS A 479 53.03 -19.13 -60.29
N PHE A 480 52.17 -19.60 -59.38
CA PHE A 480 51.81 -21.02 -59.32
C PHE A 480 50.96 -21.47 -60.51
N ASP A 481 50.03 -20.63 -60.97
CA ASP A 481 49.20 -20.88 -62.16
C ASP A 481 50.07 -20.92 -63.42
N LEU A 482 51.06 -20.01 -63.53
CA LEU A 482 52.05 -20.00 -64.60
C LEU A 482 52.91 -21.27 -64.59
N TRP A 483 53.45 -21.66 -63.41
CA TRP A 483 54.21 -22.91 -63.25
C TRP A 483 53.41 -24.11 -63.73
N GLN A 484 52.17 -24.24 -63.28
CA GLN A 484 51.33 -25.37 -63.65
C GLN A 484 51.04 -25.40 -65.15
N SER A 485 50.73 -24.25 -65.74
CA SER A 485 50.45 -24.16 -67.18
C SER A 485 51.65 -24.58 -68.01
N VAL A 486 52.83 -24.02 -67.69
CA VAL A 486 54.08 -24.35 -68.38
C VAL A 486 54.39 -25.82 -68.21
N LEU A 487 54.26 -26.35 -66.99
CA LEU A 487 54.50 -27.75 -66.69
C LEU A 487 53.59 -28.68 -67.51
N GLU A 488 52.28 -28.42 -67.55
CA GLU A 488 51.33 -29.25 -68.32
C GLU A 488 51.66 -29.31 -69.81
N ASP A 489 52.22 -28.24 -70.37
CA ASP A 489 52.54 -28.15 -71.80
C ASP A 489 53.83 -28.90 -72.16
N ILE A 490 54.85 -28.81 -71.30
CA ILE A 490 56.16 -29.45 -71.51
C ILE A 490 56.19 -30.90 -71.02
N LEU A 491 55.24 -31.32 -70.17
CA LEU A 491 55.23 -32.63 -69.52
C LEU A 491 55.50 -33.82 -70.46
N PRO A 492 54.92 -33.91 -71.67
CA PRO A 492 55.12 -35.08 -72.55
C PRO A 492 56.56 -35.33 -72.99
N GLU A 493 57.39 -34.27 -73.07
CA GLU A 493 58.77 -34.25 -73.58
C GLU A 493 59.76 -33.76 -72.52
N LEU A 494 59.32 -33.71 -71.26
CA LEU A 494 60.06 -33.07 -70.18
C LEU A 494 61.36 -33.83 -69.85
N TYR A 495 62.50 -33.18 -70.09
CA TYR A 495 63.80 -33.64 -69.60
C TYR A 495 64.13 -33.06 -68.21
N ALA A 496 64.17 -31.73 -68.11
CA ALA A 496 64.42 -31.02 -66.85
C ALA A 496 63.61 -29.73 -66.74
N VAL A 497 63.10 -29.42 -65.53
CA VAL A 497 62.48 -28.12 -65.22
C VAL A 497 62.82 -27.65 -63.82
N THR A 498 63.33 -26.42 -63.72
CA THR A 498 63.64 -25.78 -62.43
C THR A 498 62.85 -24.49 -62.26
N ALA A 499 62.52 -24.17 -61.01
CA ALA A 499 61.97 -22.86 -60.66
C ALA A 499 62.88 -22.15 -59.68
N GLU A 500 63.02 -20.85 -59.84
CA GLU A 500 63.79 -19.97 -58.97
C GLU A 500 62.88 -18.85 -58.48
N ILE A 501 62.77 -18.72 -57.16
CA ILE A 501 62.07 -17.63 -56.47
C ILE A 501 63.14 -16.74 -55.86
N SER A 502 63.36 -15.57 -56.46
CA SER A 502 64.32 -14.59 -55.95
C SER A 502 63.61 -13.38 -55.39
N SER A 503 63.95 -13.04 -54.15
CA SER A 503 63.58 -11.77 -53.53
C SER A 503 64.84 -10.99 -53.25
N PHE A 504 65.04 -9.89 -54.00
CA PHE A 504 66.21 -9.05 -53.80
C PHE A 504 65.93 -8.00 -52.73
N PRO A 505 66.82 -7.79 -51.74
CA PRO A 505 66.63 -6.85 -50.62
C PRO A 505 66.39 -5.38 -51.02
N LYS A 506 66.39 -5.04 -52.32
CA LYS A 506 66.12 -3.72 -52.88
C LYS A 506 65.40 -3.78 -54.25
N ASP A 507 64.12 -4.17 -54.24
CA ASP A 507 63.08 -3.66 -55.15
C ASP A 507 62.59 -4.53 -56.34
N ALA A 508 62.83 -5.85 -56.36
CA ALA A 508 62.15 -6.73 -57.32
C ALA A 508 61.94 -8.17 -56.82
N PHE A 509 60.69 -8.66 -56.91
CA PHE A 509 60.38 -10.09 -56.82
C PHE A 509 60.50 -10.69 -58.22
N SER A 510 61.23 -11.79 -58.36
CA SER A 510 61.40 -12.50 -59.61
C SER A 510 61.05 -13.97 -59.44
N PHE A 511 60.17 -14.46 -60.29
CA PHE A 511 59.89 -15.87 -60.43
C PHE A 511 60.35 -16.33 -61.81
N ARG A 512 61.32 -17.24 -61.84
CA ARG A 512 61.90 -17.75 -63.09
C ARG A 512 61.65 -19.25 -63.21
N ILE A 513 61.14 -19.67 -64.36
CA ILE A 513 61.03 -21.05 -64.77
C ILE A 513 62.07 -21.30 -65.86
N THR A 514 62.86 -22.34 -65.71
CA THR A 514 63.80 -22.81 -66.72
C THR A 514 63.40 -24.22 -67.11
N ALA A 515 63.09 -24.44 -68.38
CA ALA A 515 62.65 -25.73 -68.90
C ALA A 515 63.49 -26.12 -70.11
N ASP A 516 64.01 -27.35 -70.10
CA ASP A 516 64.73 -27.93 -71.23
C ASP A 516 63.73 -28.64 -72.15
N THR A 517 63.41 -28.00 -73.29
CA THR A 517 62.37 -28.48 -74.21
C THR A 517 62.57 -27.97 -75.65
N GLU A 518 62.45 -28.88 -76.61
CA GLU A 518 62.42 -28.53 -78.04
C GLU A 518 61.06 -27.95 -78.47
N LYS A 519 60.00 -28.19 -77.70
CA LYS A 519 58.61 -27.83 -78.03
C LYS A 519 58.35 -26.34 -77.91
N GLU A 520 57.61 -25.79 -78.88
CA GLU A 520 57.12 -24.42 -78.80
C GLU A 520 55.99 -24.32 -77.76
N LEU A 521 56.20 -23.49 -76.73
CA LEU A 521 55.20 -23.23 -75.69
C LEU A 521 53.99 -22.48 -76.29
N PRO A 522 52.76 -22.82 -75.87
CA PRO A 522 51.58 -22.09 -76.32
C PRO A 522 51.58 -20.63 -75.85
N SER A 523 50.73 -19.82 -76.48
CA SER A 523 50.62 -18.40 -76.18
C SER A 523 50.31 -18.13 -74.70
N LEU A 524 51.30 -17.64 -73.95
CA LEU A 524 51.15 -17.17 -72.57
C LEU A 524 50.43 -15.81 -72.46
N SER A 525 49.66 -15.41 -73.48
CA SER A 525 48.99 -14.09 -73.59
C SER A 525 48.12 -13.72 -72.38
N ARG A 526 47.47 -14.72 -71.76
CA ARG A 526 46.74 -14.55 -70.50
C ARG A 526 47.66 -14.14 -69.36
N TYR A 527 48.82 -14.76 -69.23
CA TYR A 527 49.78 -14.46 -68.16
C TYR A 527 50.49 -13.14 -68.41
N TYR A 528 50.71 -12.74 -69.67
CA TYR A 528 51.19 -11.39 -70.00
C TYR A 528 50.20 -10.32 -69.51
N SER A 529 48.91 -10.46 -69.82
CA SER A 529 47.90 -9.47 -69.39
C SER A 529 47.64 -9.47 -67.88
N GLU A 530 47.65 -10.64 -67.24
CA GLU A 530 47.53 -10.73 -65.77
C GLU A 530 48.78 -10.19 -65.05
N ALA A 531 49.98 -10.40 -65.59
CA ALA A 531 51.22 -9.82 -65.08
C ALA A 531 51.21 -8.30 -65.17
N GLU A 532 50.86 -7.72 -66.33
CA GLU A 532 50.76 -6.27 -66.51
C GLU A 532 49.72 -5.64 -65.57
N ARG A 533 48.56 -6.30 -65.39
CA ARG A 533 47.52 -5.84 -64.45
C ARG A 533 48.02 -5.78 -63.00
N LEU A 534 48.88 -6.74 -62.61
CA LEU A 534 49.53 -6.77 -61.30
C LEU A 534 50.84 -5.98 -61.26
N GLY A 535 51.16 -5.24 -62.35
CA GLY A 535 52.32 -4.38 -62.41
C GLY A 535 53.66 -5.08 -62.58
N GLY A 536 53.63 -6.33 -63.04
CA GLY A 536 54.78 -7.13 -63.38
C GLY A 536 55.05 -7.16 -64.89
N LYS A 537 56.23 -7.65 -65.24
CA LYS A 537 56.65 -7.93 -66.60
C LYS A 537 56.99 -9.41 -66.73
N LEU A 538 56.33 -10.07 -67.67
CA LEU A 538 56.66 -11.43 -68.10
C LEU A 538 57.62 -11.33 -69.31
N SER A 539 58.67 -12.13 -69.32
CA SER A 539 59.59 -12.25 -70.45
C SER A 539 59.89 -13.72 -70.72
N LEU A 540 59.86 -14.11 -71.99
CA LEU A 540 60.24 -15.43 -72.46
C LEU A 540 61.48 -15.29 -73.35
N ILE A 541 62.56 -15.98 -72.99
CA ILE A 541 63.82 -16.01 -73.73
C ILE A 541 64.14 -17.48 -74.02
N ARG A 542 64.52 -17.79 -75.26
CA ARG A 542 64.95 -19.12 -75.67
C ARG A 542 66.41 -19.07 -76.07
N GLU A 543 67.22 -19.92 -75.47
CA GLU A 543 68.63 -20.11 -75.80
C GLU A 543 68.83 -21.61 -76.06
N ASP A 544 69.13 -21.95 -77.32
CA ASP A 544 69.23 -23.34 -77.80
C ASP A 544 67.97 -24.19 -77.47
N GLU A 545 68.14 -25.27 -76.71
CA GLU A 545 67.09 -26.20 -76.28
C GLU A 545 66.42 -25.80 -74.94
N THR A 546 66.87 -24.70 -74.31
CA THR A 546 66.36 -24.24 -73.02
C THR A 546 65.49 -22.98 -73.14
N VAL A 547 64.35 -22.99 -72.44
CA VAL A 547 63.44 -21.85 -72.33
C VAL A 547 63.47 -21.26 -70.93
N PHE A 548 63.67 -19.94 -70.86
CA PHE A 548 63.62 -19.14 -69.64
C PHE A 548 62.36 -18.26 -69.64
N ILE A 549 61.47 -18.51 -68.69
CA ILE A 549 60.26 -17.72 -68.45
C ILE A 549 60.49 -16.96 -67.15
N THR A 550 60.67 -15.65 -67.23
CA THR A 550 60.89 -14.81 -66.05
C THR A 550 59.70 -13.87 -65.86
N LEU A 551 59.07 -13.94 -64.69
CA LEU A 551 58.02 -13.06 -64.23
C LEU A 551 58.61 -12.16 -63.14
N SER A 552 58.66 -10.86 -63.39
CA SER A 552 59.31 -9.88 -62.50
C SER A 552 58.33 -8.79 -62.07
N PHE A 553 58.36 -8.39 -60.80
CA PHE A 553 57.50 -7.34 -60.26
C PHE A 553 58.36 -6.27 -59.59
N GLY A 554 58.26 -5.03 -60.07
CA GLY A 554 58.86 -3.87 -59.42
C GLY A 554 57.96 -3.30 -58.32
N LYS A 555 58.53 -2.67 -57.29
CA LYS A 555 57.75 -2.05 -56.22
C LYS A 555 56.92 -0.88 -56.78
N GLY A 556 55.59 -1.04 -56.87
CA GLY A 556 54.66 0.04 -57.23
C GLY A 556 53.53 -0.30 -58.22
N GLY A 557 53.43 -1.54 -58.67
CA GLY A 557 52.44 -1.94 -59.67
C GLY A 557 51.21 -2.70 -59.14
N GLY A 558 51.01 -2.75 -57.82
CA GLY A 558 49.74 -3.12 -57.21
C GLY A 558 49.03 -1.86 -56.73
N ASN A 559 48.07 -1.35 -57.50
CA ASN A 559 47.11 -0.39 -56.94
C ASN A 559 46.31 -1.14 -55.85
N ILE A 560 46.50 -0.70 -54.60
CA ILE A 560 45.68 -1.08 -53.44
C ILE A 560 44.26 -0.54 -53.63
#